data_AF-F8Q6M1-F1
#
_entry.id   AF-F8Q6M1-F1
#
_cell.length_a   1.000
_cell.length_b   1.000
_cell.length_c   1.000
_cell.angle_alpha   90.00
_cell.angle_beta   90.00
_cell.angle_gamma   90.00
#
_symmetry.space_group_name_H-M   'P 1'
#
loop_
_entity.id
_entity.type
_entity.pdbx_description
1 polymer ?
#
loop_
_entity_poly.entity_id
_entity_poly.type
_entity_poly.pdbx_seq_one_letter_code
_entity_poly.pdbx_strand_id
1 'polypeptide(L)'
;MPLITLTTNVKFCATTIDKPEKAFSVNFIYNPHLTFAGTFDPAIMLNVMSLYNTNPTSVQKWSKAFADYFEEKLGVTSDRGYMAFQDPGPAFIG
;
A
#
# COMPACT_ATOMS: atom_id res chain seq x y z
N MET A 1 7.42 -20.13 10.94
CA MET A 1 6.00 -19.88 10.61
C MET A 1 5.50 -18.72 11.46
N PRO A 2 5.72 -17.46 11.06
CA PRO A 2 5.12 -16.33 11.75
C PRO A 2 3.68 -16.14 11.28
N LEU A 3 2.75 -16.27 12.23
CA LEU A 3 1.37 -15.82 12.10
C LEU A 3 1.35 -14.31 12.31
N ILE A 4 1.05 -13.54 11.26
CA ILE A 4 0.90 -12.08 11.36
C ILE A 4 -0.61 -11.79 11.49
N THR A 5 -1.05 -11.53 12.72
CA THR A 5 -2.43 -11.11 13.02
C THR A 5 -2.56 -9.61 12.78
N LEU A 6 -3.25 -9.20 11.71
CA LEU A 6 -3.48 -7.80 11.36
C LEU A 6 -4.93 -7.41 11.59
N THR A 7 -5.20 -6.72 12.71
CA THR A 7 -6.55 -6.30 13.10
C THR A 7 -6.95 -4.92 12.54
N THR A 8 -6.15 -4.26 11.69
CA THR A 8 -6.30 -2.80 11.47
C THR A 8 -5.81 -2.23 10.12
N ASN A 9 -5.66 -3.03 9.06
CA ASN A 9 -5.12 -2.51 7.78
C ASN A 9 -6.01 -1.42 7.19
N VAL A 10 -7.33 -1.59 7.29
CA VAL A 10 -8.31 -0.64 6.75
C VAL A 10 -8.22 0.73 7.42
N LYS A 11 -8.09 0.78 8.75
CA LYS A 11 -7.99 2.05 9.49
C LYS A 11 -6.72 2.84 9.14
N PHE A 12 -5.58 2.16 9.01
CA PHE A 12 -4.35 2.80 8.57
C PHE A 12 -4.49 3.35 7.14
N CYS A 13 -4.97 2.53 6.20
CA CYS A 13 -5.21 2.97 4.83
C CYS A 13 -6.19 4.17 4.76
N ALA A 14 -7.29 4.11 5.51
CA ALA A 14 -8.29 5.18 5.60
C ALA A 14 -7.71 6.50 6.12
N THR A 15 -6.91 6.43 7.19
CA THR A 15 -6.24 7.61 7.76
C THR A 15 -5.21 8.18 6.77
N THR A 16 -4.40 7.31 6.16
CA THR A 16 -3.32 7.72 5.23
C THR A 16 -3.88 8.36 3.96
N ILE A 17 -4.91 7.74 3.36
CA ILE A 17 -5.52 8.18 2.10
C ILE A 17 -6.58 9.27 2.32
N ASP A 18 -6.93 9.55 3.57
CA ASP A 18 -7.92 10.57 3.97
C ASP A 18 -9.30 10.29 3.35
N LYS A 19 -9.80 9.07 3.60
CA LYS A 19 -11.14 8.64 3.19
C LYS A 19 -11.82 7.80 4.29
N PRO A 20 -13.16 7.76 4.34
CA PRO A 20 -13.87 6.93 5.31
C PRO A 20 -13.52 5.45 5.16
N GLU A 21 -13.40 4.70 6.27
CA GLU A 21 -13.09 3.26 6.26
C GLU A 21 -14.02 2.44 5.35
N LYS A 22 -15.30 2.82 5.27
CA LYS A 22 -16.29 2.17 4.39
C LYS A 22 -15.98 2.27 2.88
N ALA A 23 -15.05 3.13 2.48
CA ALA A 23 -14.62 3.28 1.10
C ALA A 23 -13.46 2.36 0.72
N PHE A 24 -12.95 1.55 1.66
CA PHE A 24 -11.78 0.71 1.45
C PHE A 24 -12.15 -0.76 1.28
N SER A 25 -11.50 -1.37 0.29
CA SER A 25 -11.22 -2.79 0.26
C SER A 25 -9.71 -2.96 0.28
N VAL A 26 -9.20 -3.84 1.15
CA VAL A 26 -7.76 -4.09 1.29
C VAL A 26 -7.51 -5.56 1.06
N ASN A 27 -6.67 -5.87 0.07
CA ASN A 27 -6.19 -7.21 -0.19
C ASN A 27 -4.71 -7.32 0.18
N PHE A 28 -4.34 -8.37 0.90
CA PHE A 28 -2.96 -8.67 1.26
C PHE A 28 -2.59 -10.04 0.73
N ILE A 29 -1.56 -10.10 -0.10
CA ILE A 29 -1.06 -11.34 -0.70
C ILE A 29 0.38 -11.53 -0.25
N TYR A 30 0.62 -12.58 0.52
CA TYR A 30 1.98 -13.05 0.78
C TYR A 30 2.47 -13.86 -0.42
N ASN A 31 3.54 -13.40 -1.07
CA ASN A 31 4.16 -14.09 -2.21
C ASN A 31 5.63 -14.39 -1.91
N PRO A 32 6.00 -15.65 -1.60
CA PRO A 32 7.39 -16.02 -1.32
C PRO A 32 8.28 -16.01 -2.57
N HIS A 33 7.71 -15.82 -3.76
CA HIS A 33 8.42 -15.77 -5.04
C HIS A 33 8.51 -14.37 -5.63
N LEU A 34 8.10 -13.33 -4.88
CA LEU A 34 8.32 -11.96 -5.31
C LEU A 34 9.82 -11.66 -5.31
N THR A 35 10.36 -11.36 -6.48
CA THR A 35 11.72 -10.84 -6.63
C THR A 35 11.71 -9.35 -6.88
N PHE A 36 12.70 -8.63 -6.35
CA PHE A 36 12.96 -7.25 -6.70
C PHE A 36 14.46 -7.04 -6.86
N ALA A 37 14.86 -6.27 -7.87
CA ALA A 37 16.27 -6.04 -8.22
C ALA A 37 17.13 -7.34 -8.30
N GLY A 38 16.55 -8.44 -8.77
CA GLY A 38 17.23 -9.72 -8.95
C GLY A 38 17.42 -10.56 -7.67
N THR A 39 16.91 -10.13 -6.51
CA THR A 39 16.99 -10.87 -5.25
C THR A 39 15.61 -11.24 -4.70
N PHE A 40 15.58 -12.26 -3.84
CA PHE A 40 14.40 -12.68 -3.05
C PHE A 40 14.38 -12.04 -1.66
N ASP A 41 15.23 -11.04 -1.41
CA ASP A 41 15.16 -10.28 -0.17
C ASP A 41 13.76 -9.64 -0.05
N PRO A 42 13.25 -9.43 1.18
CA PRO A 42 11.93 -8.86 1.39
C PRO A 42 11.67 -7.63 0.51
N ALA A 43 10.52 -7.63 -0.14
CA ALA A 43 10.11 -6.58 -1.09
C ALA A 43 8.60 -6.40 -1.05
N ILE A 44 8.12 -5.23 -1.48
CA ILE A 44 6.71 -4.88 -1.48
C ILE A 44 6.28 -4.38 -2.86
N MET A 45 5.05 -4.76 -3.23
CA MET A 45 4.33 -4.17 -4.34
C MET A 45 2.99 -3.68 -3.82
N LEU A 46 2.78 -2.37 -3.87
CA LEU A 46 1.54 -1.74 -3.46
C LEU A 46 0.83 -1.15 -4.67
N ASN A 47 -0.46 -1.45 -4.82
CA ASN A 47 -1.33 -0.82 -5.80
C ASN A 47 -2.50 -0.18 -5.07
N VAL A 48 -2.69 1.11 -5.28
CA VAL A 48 -3.76 1.91 -4.66
C VAL A 48 -4.58 2.54 -5.78
N MET A 49 -5.89 2.27 -5.77
CA MET A 49 -6.86 2.96 -6.60
C MET A 49 -7.71 3.87 -5.72
N SER A 50 -7.74 5.17 -6.02
CA SER A 50 -8.51 6.15 -5.26
C SER A 50 -9.00 7.30 -6.14
N LEU A 51 -10.31 7.54 -6.13
CA LEU A 51 -10.95 8.64 -6.86
C LEU A 51 -10.67 10.01 -6.24
N TYR A 52 -10.49 11.03 -7.07
CA TYR A 52 -10.51 12.46 -6.77
C TYR A 52 -9.39 13.02 -5.89
N ASN A 53 -8.60 12.18 -5.21
CA ASN A 53 -7.52 12.63 -4.33
C ASN A 53 -6.15 12.06 -4.67
N THR A 54 -6.01 11.30 -5.76
CA THR A 54 -4.71 10.85 -6.27
C THR A 54 -4.08 11.98 -7.08
N ASN A 55 -3.17 12.73 -6.45
CA ASN A 55 -2.42 13.82 -7.05
C ASN A 55 -0.99 13.83 -6.47
N PRO A 56 -0.03 14.57 -7.06
CA PRO A 56 1.37 14.53 -6.64
C PRO A 56 1.59 14.81 -5.14
N THR A 57 0.86 15.77 -4.57
CA THR A 57 0.98 16.13 -3.15
C THR A 57 0.46 15.01 -2.24
N SER A 58 -0.71 14.43 -2.55
CA SER A 58 -1.26 13.31 -1.80
C SER A 58 -0.34 12.09 -1.89
N VAL A 59 0.09 11.73 -3.11
CA VAL A 59 0.93 10.56 -3.36
C VAL A 59 2.25 10.63 -2.61
N GLN A 60 2.90 11.80 -2.55
CA GLN A 60 4.13 11.96 -1.76
C GLN A 60 3.91 11.65 -0.27
N LYS A 61 2.80 12.15 0.32
CA LYS A 61 2.44 11.88 1.72
C LYS A 61 2.13 10.40 1.94
N TRP A 62 1.37 9.80 1.03
CA TRP A 62 0.99 8.39 1.10
C TRP A 62 2.20 7.47 0.99
N SER A 63 3.07 7.70 -0.01
CA SER A 63 4.29 6.93 -0.21
C SER A 63 5.16 6.91 1.04
N LYS A 64 5.35 8.06 1.70
CA LYS A 64 6.09 8.12 2.96
C LYS A 64 5.40 7.32 4.07
N ALA A 65 4.10 7.53 4.28
CA ALA A 65 3.37 6.84 5.34
C ALA A 65 3.37 5.31 5.15
N PHE A 66 3.14 4.83 3.92
CA PHE A 66 3.20 3.41 3.61
C PHE A 66 4.61 2.85 3.76
N ALA A 67 5.64 3.56 3.30
CA ALA A 67 7.03 3.13 3.44
C ALA A 67 7.42 2.99 4.92
N ASP A 68 7.17 4.02 5.73
CA ASP A 68 7.44 4.01 7.17
C ASP A 68 6.70 2.85 7.86
N TYR A 69 5.42 2.64 7.51
CA TYR A 69 4.60 1.56 8.07
C TYR A 69 5.13 0.17 7.71
N PHE A 70 5.53 -0.04 6.46
CA PHE A 70 6.06 -1.32 6.01
C PHE A 70 7.45 -1.62 6.57
N GLU A 71 8.29 -0.60 6.72
CA GLU A 71 9.57 -0.75 7.39
C GLU A 71 9.36 -1.13 8.86
N GLU A 72 8.46 -0.45 9.57
CA GLU A 72 8.13 -0.76 10.97
C GLU A 72 7.54 -2.17 11.15
N LYS A 73 6.60 -2.56 10.29
CA LYS A 73 5.84 -3.82 10.48
C LYS A 73 6.49 -5.04 9.84
N LEU A 74 7.22 -4.86 8.74
CA LEU A 74 7.72 -5.96 7.91
C LEU A 74 9.24 -5.92 7.74
N GLY A 75 9.92 -4.85 8.17
CA GLY A 75 11.37 -4.69 7.98
C GLY A 75 11.79 -4.52 6.52
N VAL A 76 10.85 -4.16 5.64
CA VAL A 76 11.13 -3.91 4.22
C VAL A 76 11.51 -2.45 4.05
N THR A 77 12.72 -2.20 3.56
CA THR A 77 13.21 -0.83 3.29
C THR A 77 12.45 -0.21 2.12
N SER A 78 12.31 1.12 2.14
CA SER A 78 11.53 1.87 1.14
C SER A 78 12.01 1.74 -0.32
N ASP A 79 13.26 1.34 -0.54
CA ASP A 79 13.87 1.09 -1.85
C ASP A 79 13.61 -0.32 -2.41
N ARG A 80 12.97 -1.20 -1.64
CA ARG A 80 12.68 -2.60 -1.99
C ARG A 80 11.25 -2.78 -2.52
N GLY A 81 10.86 -1.97 -3.51
CA GLY A 81 9.52 -2.11 -4.07
C GLY A 81 9.05 -0.94 -4.92
N TYR A 82 7.81 -1.06 -5.39
CA TYR A 82 7.09 0.04 -6.01
C TYR A 82 5.71 0.20 -5.40
N MET A 83 5.28 1.46 -5.33
CA MET A 83 3.92 1.85 -4.94
C MET A 83 3.30 2.60 -6.12
N ALA A 84 2.25 2.03 -6.70
CA ALA A 84 1.48 2.65 -7.76
C ALA A 84 0.17 3.22 -7.21
N PHE A 85 -0.11 4.48 -7.55
CA PHE A 85 -1.32 5.19 -7.14
C PHE A 85 -2.06 5.66 -8.38
N GLN A 86 -3.34 5.34 -8.47
CA GLN A 86 -4.14 5.57 -9.66
C GLN A 86 -5.50 6.15 -9.28
N ASP A 87 -5.92 7.18 -10.03
CA ASP A 87 -7.31 7.58 -10.10
C ASP A 87 -7.88 7.07 -11.44
N PRO A 88 -8.70 6.01 -11.44
CA PRO A 88 -9.30 5.51 -12.67
C PRO A 88 -10.34 6.49 -13.25
N GLY A 89 -10.83 7.45 -12.47
CA GLY A 89 -11.99 8.27 -12.81
C GLY A 89 -13.31 7.56 -12.48
N PRO A 90 -14.37 8.31 -12.09
CA PRO A 90 -15.62 7.72 -11.62
C PRO A 90 -16.39 6.92 -12.68
N ALA A 91 -16.13 7.18 -13.97
CA ALA A 91 -16.73 6.43 -15.06
C ALA A 91 -16.14 5.02 -15.23
N PHE A 92 -15.05 4.70 -14.54
CA PHE A 92 -14.27 3.48 -14.72
C PHE A 92 -14.16 2.65 -13.43
N ILE A 93 -15.09 2.85 -12.48
CA ILE A 93 -15.18 2.13 -11.21
C ILE A 93 -16.66 1.82 -10.90
N GLY A 94 -16.94 0.61 -10.38
CA GLY A 94 -18.30 0.11 -10.13
C GLY A 94 -18.43 -0.65 -8.82
#